data_AF-A0A9E0X3R5-F1
#
_entry.id   AF-A0A9E0X3R5-F1
#
_cell.length_a   1.000
_cell.length_b   1.000
_cell.length_c   1.000
_cell.angle_alpha   90.00
_cell.angle_beta   90.00
_cell.angle_gamma   90.00
#
_symmetry.space_group_name_H-M   'P 1'
#
loop_
_entity.id
_entity.type
_entity.pdbx_description
1 polymer ?
#
loop_
_entity_poly.entity_id
_entity_poly.type
_entity_poly.pdbx_seq_one_letter_code
_entity_poly.pdbx_strand_id
1 'polypeptide(L)' 'MAESISNALTGSTDAMSRAYGYDALGRPVSKTHTIDGHAYAEATIYDVLGRVQEAQDATGR' A
#
# COMPACT_ATOMS: atom_id res chain seq x y z
N MET A 1 38.57 -11.37 17.01
CA MET A 1 38.03 -10.25 16.25
C MET A 1 36.88 -10.79 15.43
N ALA A 2 35.64 -10.66 15.93
CA ALA A 2 34.45 -11.04 15.18
C ALA A 2 33.98 -9.80 14.44
N GLU A 3 34.15 -9.78 13.13
CA GLU A 3 33.60 -8.73 12.29
C GLU A 3 32.10 -9.03 12.13
N SER A 4 31.28 -8.33 12.91
CA SER A 4 29.85 -8.24 12.64
C SER A 4 29.68 -7.54 11.30
N ILE A 5 29.52 -8.32 10.24
CA ILE A 5 29.08 -7.80 8.96
C ILE A 5 27.59 -7.50 9.13
N SER A 6 27.29 -6.31 9.66
CA SER A 6 25.98 -5.71 9.48
C SER A 6 25.81 -5.49 7.99
N ASN A 7 25.23 -6.48 7.31
CA ASN A 7 24.69 -6.32 5.97
C ASN A 7 23.47 -5.40 6.10
N ALA A 8 23.73 -4.12 6.34
CA ALA A 8 22.82 -3.06 6.00
C ALA A 8 22.75 -3.11 4.47
N LEU A 9 21.76 -3.84 3.97
CA LEU A 9 21.34 -3.77 2.58
C LEU A 9 20.82 -2.33 2.38
N THR A 10 21.73 -1.37 2.28
CA THR A 10 21.48 -0.03 1.74
C THR A 10 21.32 -0.17 0.24
N GLY A 11 20.30 -0.92 -0.17
CA GLY A 11 19.58 -0.66 -1.39
C GLY A 11 18.52 0.35 -1.01
N SER A 12 18.87 1.64 -1.05
CA SER A 12 17.87 2.68 -1.22
C SER A 12 17.32 2.54 -2.64
N THR A 13 16.59 1.46 -2.89
CA THR A 13 15.53 1.44 -3.88
C THR A 13 14.56 2.48 -3.37
N ASP A 14 14.27 3.51 -4.15
CA ASP A 14 13.23 4.52 -3.94
C ASP A 14 12.16 3.91 -3.03
N ALA A 15 11.99 4.42 -1.80
CA ALA A 15 11.32 3.70 -0.70
C ALA A 15 9.83 3.48 -1.03
N MET A 16 9.58 2.50 -1.89
CA MET A 16 8.32 2.27 -2.56
C MET A 16 7.66 1.07 -1.92
N SER A 17 6.78 1.32 -0.96
CA SER A 17 6.04 0.28 -0.25
C SER A 17 4.59 0.27 -0.72
N ARG A 18 4.00 -0.91 -0.82
CA ARG A 18 2.59 -1.08 -1.18
C ARG A 18 1.90 -1.89 -0.10
N ALA A 19 0.80 -1.37 0.44
CA ALA A 19 -0.06 -2.07 1.37
C ALA A 19 -1.45 -2.22 0.76
N TYR A 20 -2.09 -3.36 1.01
CA TYR A 20 -3.45 -3.64 0.54
C TYR A 20 -4.31 -4.07 1.72
N GLY A 21 -5.47 -3.43 1.87
CA GLY A 21 -6.53 -3.85 2.77
C GLY A 21 -7.56 -4.65 1.99
N TYR A 22 -7.99 -5.78 2.54
CA TYR A 22 -8.98 -6.66 1.92
C TYR A 22 -10.23 -6.77 2.80
N ASP A 23 -11.38 -6.87 2.15
CA ASP A 23 -12.65 -7.22 2.78
C ASP A 23 -12.74 -8.73 3.11
N ALA A 24 -13.77 -9.15 3.85
CA ALA A 24 -14.06 -10.55 4.15
C ALA A 24 -14.19 -11.44 2.90
N LEU A 25 -14.55 -10.86 1.75
CA LEU A 25 -14.63 -11.54 0.46
C LEU A 25 -13.28 -11.59 -0.30
N GLY A 26 -12.20 -11.05 0.26
CA GLY A 26 -10.87 -11.03 -0.37
C GLY A 26 -10.69 -9.96 -1.46
N ARG A 27 -11.57 -8.97 -1.52
CA ARG A 27 -11.50 -7.86 -2.48
C ARG A 27 -10.71 -6.69 -1.91
N PRO A 28 -9.88 -5.99 -2.70
CA PRO A 28 -9.06 -4.88 -2.21
C PRO A 28 -9.93 -3.64 -1.93
N VAL A 29 -10.15 -3.32 -0.66
CA VAL A 29 -10.91 -2.14 -0.23
C VAL A 29 -10.03 -0.92 0.04
N SER A 30 -8.73 -1.15 0.23
CA SER A 30 -7.77 -0.09 0.45
C SER A 30 -6.43 -0.47 -0.17
N LYS A 31 -5.73 0.53 -0.68
CA LYS A 31 -4.45 0.37 -1.34
C LYS A 31 -3.60 1.60 -1.02
N THR A 32 -2.48 1.39 -0.36
CA THR A 32 -1.58 2.48 0.05
C THR A 32 -0.25 2.32 -0.62
N HIS A 33 0.16 3.34 -1.34
CA HIS A 33 1.47 3.46 -1.97
C HIS A 33 2.29 4.46 -1.19
N THR A 34 3.36 4.01 -0.55
CA THR A 34 4.40 4.91 -0.05
C THR A 34 5.47 5.03 -1.11
N ILE A 35 5.79 6.24 -1.58
CA ILE A 35 6.85 6.51 -2.56
C ILE A 35 7.68 7.65 -1.98
N ASP A 36 8.99 7.47 -1.82
CA ASP A 36 9.89 8.48 -1.24
C ASP A 36 9.41 9.02 0.13
N GLY A 37 8.74 8.16 0.92
CA GLY A 37 8.15 8.54 2.21
C GLY A 37 6.79 9.25 2.13
N HIS A 38 6.29 9.56 0.93
CA HIS A 38 4.94 10.09 0.72
C HIS A 38 3.92 8.97 0.56
N ALA A 39 2.89 8.96 1.41
CA ALA A 39 1.81 7.98 1.35
C ALA A 39 0.64 8.46 0.48
N TYR A 40 0.27 7.64 -0.49
CA TYR A 40 -0.83 7.81 -1.42
C TYR A 40 -1.83 6.67 -1.15
N ALA A 41 -2.97 6.99 -0.53
CA ALA A 41 -3.98 6.00 -0.20
C ALA A 41 -5.16 6.09 -1.17
N GLU A 42 -5.51 4.96 -1.76
CA GLU A 42 -6.71 4.74 -2.56
C GLU A 42 -7.66 3.86 -1.73
N ALA A 43 -8.94 4.18 -1.70
CA ALA A 43 -9.98 3.37 -1.05
C ALA A 43 -11.09 3.05 -2.05
N THR A 44 -11.65 1.84 -1.97
CA THR A 44 -12.76 1.42 -2.81
C THR A 44 -13.76 0.68 -1.94
N ILE A 45 -14.96 1.21 -1.85
CA ILE A 45 -16.07 0.61 -1.13
C ILE A 45 -16.91 -0.17 -2.14
N TYR A 46 -17.18 -1.44 -1.82
CA TYR A 46 -18.03 -2.30 -2.63
C TYR A 46 -19.40 -2.47 -1.97
N ASP A 47 -20.45 -2.43 -2.78
CA ASP A 47 -21.80 -2.82 -2.39
C ASP A 47 -21.88 -4.35 -2.16
N VAL A 48 -22.98 -4.83 -1.55
CA VAL A 48 -23.22 -6.27 -1.30
C VAL A 48 -23.19 -7.12 -2.58
N LEU A 49 -23.49 -6.51 -3.73
CA LEU A 49 -23.42 -7.14 -5.05
C LEU A 49 -22.02 -7.11 -5.68
N GLY A 50 -21.03 -6.55 -5.00
CA GLY A 50 -19.63 -6.45 -5.46
C GLY A 50 -19.34 -5.39 -6.51
N ARG A 51 -20.23 -4.41 -6.63
CA ARG A 51 -20.03 -3.23 -7.48
C ARG A 51 -19.34 -2.14 -6.67
N VAL A 52 -18.53 -1.32 -7.33
CA VAL A 52 -17.93 -0.13 -6.71
C VAL A 52 -19.06 0.84 -6.35
N GLN A 53 -19.23 1.08 -5.06
CA GLN A 53 -20.19 2.02 -4.50
C GLN A 53 -19.55 3.40 -4.35
N GLU A 54 -18.30 3.43 -3.89
CA GLU A 54 -17.51 4.65 -3.72
C GLU A 54 -16.04 4.32 -4.00
N ALA A 55 -15.34 5.22 -4.68
CA ALA A 55 -13.91 5.13 -4.88
C ALA A 55 -13.31 6.47 -4.51
N GLN A 56 -12.31 6.43 -3.65
CA GLN A 56 -11.49 7.59 -3.32
C GLN A 56 -10.11 7.32 -3.90
N ASP A 57 -9.76 8.08 -4.92
CA ASP A 57 -8.43 8.01 -5.53
C ASP A 57 -7.39 8.66 -4.61
N ALA A 58 -6.11 8.29 -4.77
CA ALA A 58 -4.98 8.92 -4.08
C ALA A 58 -4.89 10.44 -4.32
N THR A 59 -5.54 10.93 -5.38
CA THR A 59 -5.66 12.35 -5.72
C THR A 59 -6.89 13.05 -5.13
N GLY A 60 -7.76 12.31 -4.43
CA GLY A 60 -8.91 12.84 -3.69
C GLY A 60 -10.05 13.40 -4.54
N ARG A 61 -10.21 12.94 -5.79
CA ARG A 61 -11.30 13.37 -6.70
C ARG A 61 -12.39 12.33 -6.86
#